data_AF-H1A2X1-F1
#
_entry.id   AF-H1A2X1-F1
#
_cell.length_a   1.000
_cell.length_b   1.000
_cell.length_c   1.000
_cell.angle_alpha   90.00
_cell.angle_beta   90.00
_cell.angle_gamma   90.00
#
_symmetry.space_group_name_H-M   'P 1'
#
loop_
_entity.id
_entity.type
_entity.pdbx_description
1 polymer ?
#
loop_
_entity_poly.entity_id
_entity_poly.type
_entity_poly.pdbx_seq_one_letter_code
_entity_poly.pdbx_strand_id
1 'polypeptide(L)'
;MPKSRRDRKGGTGPGPSPCPHIPVPPRSCPLPRHLLIPGPRHPARTSLSHPAPVPFPVVFSSLGPVSLPAHPSPTPLLSPSPSSSHPWAPSIAPFPIPCALPAPLPIAIRFPSPIRHSQLHPHRSLTLSPLPAVSLTRTPRKGLEAKQALIAELRRCVDTYKYIFVFSVANMRNSKLKDVRNAWKHSRIFFGKNKVMMVALGREPSSEYKENLHKVSKHLRGEVGLLFTNRTRDEVDEWFSKFRELDFARAGNRAPYGVSLDTGPLEQFPHSMEPQLRQLGLPTALKKGVVTLLSDYEVCKEGDVLTPEQARVLKLFGYEMAEFKVTMKFLWNSETGDFQKLMGDEAEEEEEEDDDNGSNED
;
A
#
# COMPACT_ATOMS: atom_id res chain seq x y z
N MET A 1 28.35 -85.27 -28.13
CA MET A 1 28.51 -85.23 -29.62
C MET A 1 27.72 -86.38 -30.19
N PRO A 2 26.89 -86.27 -31.26
CA PRO A 2 26.41 -85.12 -32.06
C PRO A 2 24.87 -84.88 -31.86
N LYS A 3 24.30 -83.67 -31.97
CA LYS A 3 23.91 -82.87 -33.15
C LYS A 3 22.87 -83.54 -34.08
N SER A 4 21.60 -83.09 -34.01
CA SER A 4 20.95 -82.35 -35.09
C SER A 4 19.66 -81.67 -34.58
N ARG A 5 19.40 -80.46 -35.08
CA ARG A 5 18.43 -79.46 -34.63
C ARG A 5 17.77 -78.92 -35.89
N ARG A 6 16.44 -78.81 -35.93
CA ARG A 6 15.55 -77.94 -36.76
C ARG A 6 14.14 -78.56 -36.66
N ASP A 7 13.02 -77.86 -36.52
CA ASP A 7 12.70 -76.43 -36.47
C ASP A 7 11.37 -76.31 -35.70
N ARG A 8 11.26 -75.37 -34.75
CA ARG A 8 9.98 -74.97 -34.13
C ARG A 8 9.85 -73.47 -34.34
N LYS A 9 9.11 -73.07 -35.38
CA LYS A 9 8.75 -71.67 -35.63
C LYS A 9 7.84 -71.18 -34.49
N GLY A 10 8.22 -70.04 -33.92
CA GLY A 10 7.51 -69.38 -32.83
C GLY A 10 6.19 -68.77 -33.27
N GLY A 11 5.18 -68.94 -32.42
CA GLY A 11 3.93 -68.18 -32.46
C GLY A 11 4.14 -66.84 -31.74
N THR A 12 3.94 -65.77 -32.48
CA THR A 12 3.88 -64.38 -32.02
C THR A 12 2.62 -64.13 -31.19
N GLY A 13 2.77 -63.34 -30.12
CA GLY A 13 1.72 -63.01 -29.16
C GLY A 13 0.54 -62.21 -29.72
N PRO A 14 -0.55 -62.11 -28.93
CA PRO A 14 -1.83 -61.55 -29.34
C PRO A 14 -1.77 -60.03 -29.49
N GLY A 15 -2.37 -59.54 -30.59
CA GLY A 15 -2.44 -58.12 -30.93
C GLY A 15 -3.35 -57.31 -29.99
N PRO A 16 -3.13 -55.99 -29.89
CA PRO A 16 -3.96 -55.10 -29.10
C PRO A 16 -5.30 -54.83 -29.77
N SER A 17 -6.35 -54.87 -28.94
CA SER A 17 -7.75 -54.62 -29.24
C SER A 17 -8.00 -53.16 -29.67
N PRO A 18 -9.04 -52.90 -30.50
CA PRO A 18 -9.32 -51.57 -31.02
C PRO A 18 -9.91 -50.64 -29.95
N CYS A 19 -9.44 -49.39 -29.94
CA CYS A 19 -9.96 -48.31 -29.08
C CYS A 19 -11.39 -47.92 -29.50
N PRO A 20 -12.28 -47.57 -28.55
CA PRO A 20 -13.64 -47.14 -28.86
C PRO A 20 -13.64 -45.72 -29.47
N HIS A 21 -14.40 -45.57 -30.56
CA HIS A 21 -14.65 -44.30 -31.25
C HIS A 21 -15.32 -43.28 -30.32
N ILE A 22 -14.65 -42.15 -30.11
CA ILE A 22 -15.24 -40.95 -29.50
C ILE A 22 -16.11 -40.26 -30.55
N PRO A 23 -17.41 -39.99 -30.28
CA PRO A 23 -18.27 -39.28 -31.22
C PRO A 23 -17.90 -37.79 -31.27
N VAL A 24 -17.58 -37.30 -32.47
CA VAL A 24 -17.34 -35.89 -32.77
C VAL A 24 -18.69 -35.14 -32.81
N PRO A 25 -18.87 -34.02 -32.09
CA PRO A 25 -20.11 -33.26 -32.17
C PRO A 25 -20.26 -32.54 -33.53
N PRO A 26 -21.50 -32.34 -34.01
CA PRO A 26 -21.75 -31.80 -35.34
C PRO A 26 -21.39 -30.31 -35.43
N ARG A 27 -20.84 -29.93 -36.60
CA ARG A 27 -20.61 -28.55 -37.02
C ARG A 27 -21.93 -27.78 -37.04
N SER A 28 -22.06 -26.77 -36.19
CA SER A 28 -23.15 -25.79 -36.25
C SER A 28 -22.83 -24.70 -37.29
N CYS A 29 -23.83 -24.44 -38.13
CA CYS A 29 -23.89 -23.38 -39.14
C CYS A 29 -23.81 -21.96 -38.53
N PRO A 30 -23.51 -20.92 -39.35
CA PRO A 30 -23.17 -19.59 -38.87
C PRO A 30 -24.42 -18.79 -38.48
N LEU A 31 -24.35 -18.08 -37.35
CA LEU A 31 -25.32 -17.06 -36.96
C LEU A 31 -24.77 -15.65 -37.20
N PRO A 32 -25.65 -14.65 -37.39
CA PRO A 32 -25.40 -13.50 -38.23
C PRO A 32 -24.68 -12.35 -37.53
N ARG A 33 -23.99 -11.54 -38.34
CA ARG A 33 -23.53 -10.18 -38.01
C ARG A 33 -24.64 -9.41 -37.31
N HIS A 34 -24.43 -8.96 -36.07
CA HIS A 34 -24.77 -7.62 -35.57
C HIS A 34 -24.27 -7.46 -34.11
N LEU A 35 -23.81 -6.24 -33.79
CA LEU A 35 -23.23 -5.74 -32.53
C LEU A 35 -21.71 -5.91 -32.34
N LEU A 36 -20.93 -5.20 -33.17
CA LEU A 36 -19.72 -4.54 -32.67
C LEU A 36 -20.13 -3.29 -31.90
N ILE A 37 -19.80 -3.21 -30.62
CA ILE A 37 -19.73 -1.95 -29.86
C ILE A 37 -18.35 -1.34 -30.19
N PRO A 38 -18.27 -0.17 -30.84
CA PRO A 38 -16.98 0.47 -31.11
C PRO A 38 -16.43 1.14 -29.84
N GLY A 39 -15.18 0.82 -29.49
CA GLY A 39 -14.41 1.54 -28.48
C GLY A 39 -14.20 3.02 -28.82
N PRO A 40 -13.82 3.85 -27.84
CA PRO A 40 -13.79 5.30 -27.99
C PRO A 40 -12.71 5.73 -29.00
N ARG A 41 -13.15 6.32 -30.11
CA ARG A 41 -12.27 7.02 -31.05
C ARG A 41 -11.91 8.39 -30.47
N HIS A 42 -10.62 8.70 -30.45
CA HIS A 42 -10.12 10.06 -30.23
C HIS A 42 -10.78 11.05 -31.22
N PRO A 43 -11.25 12.23 -30.76
CA PRO A 43 -11.76 13.22 -31.67
C PRO A 43 -10.62 13.92 -32.43
N ALA A 44 -10.70 13.82 -33.75
CA ALA A 44 -9.92 14.58 -34.69
C ALA A 44 -10.23 16.08 -34.57
N ARG A 45 -9.16 16.84 -34.78
CA ARG A 45 -9.06 18.30 -34.81
C ARG A 45 -9.85 18.85 -36.01
N THR A 46 -10.94 19.58 -35.76
CA THR A 46 -11.60 20.41 -36.78
C THR A 46 -11.76 21.84 -36.26
N SER A 47 -11.09 22.74 -36.97
CA SER A 47 -11.21 24.19 -36.86
C SER A 47 -12.64 24.65 -37.16
N LEU A 48 -13.30 25.26 -36.19
CA LEU A 48 -14.52 26.03 -36.40
C LEU A 48 -14.41 27.36 -35.65
N SER A 49 -14.65 28.42 -36.42
CA SER A 49 -14.64 29.83 -36.10
C SER A 49 -15.51 30.19 -34.88
N HIS A 50 -14.92 30.96 -33.96
CA HIS A 50 -15.62 31.63 -32.86
C HIS A 50 -16.54 32.74 -33.40
N PRO A 51 -17.79 32.87 -32.92
CA PRO A 51 -18.47 34.16 -32.89
C PRO A 51 -18.07 34.95 -31.64
N ALA A 52 -17.81 36.24 -31.83
CA ALA A 52 -17.39 37.20 -30.82
C ALA A 52 -18.45 37.43 -29.72
N PRO A 53 -18.04 37.70 -28.46
CA PRO A 53 -18.96 38.14 -27.42
C PRO A 53 -19.28 39.64 -27.56
N VAL A 54 -20.57 39.95 -27.54
CA VAL A 54 -21.12 41.30 -27.42
C VAL A 54 -20.79 41.93 -26.05
N PRO A 55 -20.43 43.22 -25.97
CA PRO A 55 -20.13 43.88 -24.70
C PRO A 55 -21.43 44.35 -24.02
N PHE A 56 -21.66 43.89 -22.78
CA PHE A 56 -22.64 44.52 -21.88
C PHE A 56 -22.01 45.75 -21.19
N PRO A 57 -22.77 46.83 -21.00
CA PRO A 57 -22.25 48.10 -20.52
C PRO A 57 -21.91 48.05 -19.02
N VAL A 58 -20.73 48.61 -18.72
CA VAL A 58 -20.17 48.82 -17.40
C VAL A 58 -20.92 49.97 -16.73
N VAL A 59 -21.67 49.68 -15.67
CA VAL A 59 -22.21 50.73 -14.78
C VAL A 59 -21.17 50.98 -13.69
N PHE A 60 -20.44 52.08 -13.87
CA PHE A 60 -19.57 52.68 -12.86
C PHE A 60 -20.46 53.28 -11.75
N SER A 61 -20.30 52.83 -10.51
CA SER A 61 -20.76 53.57 -9.34
C SER A 61 -19.62 53.66 -8.35
N SER A 62 -19.12 54.88 -8.24
CA SER A 62 -18.06 55.31 -7.33
C SER A 62 -18.58 55.34 -5.89
N LEU A 63 -17.94 54.62 -4.99
CA LEU A 63 -17.87 54.99 -3.58
C LEU A 63 -16.43 54.81 -3.11
N GLY A 64 -15.90 55.89 -2.52
CA GLY A 64 -14.49 56.12 -2.23
C GLY A 64 -13.91 55.33 -1.06
N PRO A 65 -12.63 55.60 -0.74
CA PRO A 65 -11.84 54.80 0.18
C PRO A 65 -12.10 55.20 1.64
N VAL A 66 -12.29 54.21 2.50
CA VAL A 66 -12.27 54.38 3.96
C VAL A 66 -10.94 53.82 4.50
N SER A 67 -10.18 54.70 5.13
CA SER A 67 -8.87 54.46 5.73
C SER A 67 -8.98 53.90 7.16
N LEU A 68 -8.15 52.88 7.45
CA LEU A 68 -7.36 52.62 8.67
C LEU A 68 -8.11 52.35 10.02
N PRO A 69 -7.53 51.61 11.00
CA PRO A 69 -6.11 51.63 11.35
C PRO A 69 -5.39 50.29 11.54
N ALA A 70 -4.08 50.38 11.28
CA ALA A 70 -3.04 49.45 11.66
C ALA A 70 -2.58 49.71 13.11
N HIS A 71 -2.02 48.68 13.77
CA HIS A 71 -0.86 48.70 14.69
C HIS A 71 -0.81 47.36 15.49
N PRO A 72 0.32 46.97 16.11
CA PRO A 72 1.72 47.18 15.73
C PRO A 72 2.59 45.89 15.85
N SER A 73 3.75 45.94 15.20
CA SER A 73 4.90 45.04 15.38
C SER A 73 5.58 45.19 16.76
N PRO A 74 6.35 44.20 17.23
CA PRO A 74 6.98 44.22 18.55
C PRO A 74 8.37 44.88 18.53
N THR A 75 8.72 45.61 19.59
CA THR A 75 10.10 46.02 19.90
C THR A 75 10.50 45.61 21.33
N PRO A 76 11.80 45.34 21.58
CA PRO A 76 12.32 44.64 22.75
C PRO A 76 12.81 45.60 23.84
N LEU A 77 12.86 45.16 25.10
CA LEU A 77 13.65 45.74 26.21
C LEU A 77 13.71 44.64 27.31
N LEU A 78 14.87 44.05 27.59
CA LEU A 78 15.91 44.47 28.54
C LEU A 78 15.50 44.27 30.02
N SER A 79 16.40 43.57 30.72
CA SER A 79 16.43 43.20 32.14
C SER A 79 16.31 44.39 33.11
N PRO A 80 16.02 44.11 34.40
CA PRO A 80 17.12 44.13 35.39
C PRO A 80 17.01 43.11 36.54
N SER A 81 18.16 42.81 37.14
CA SER A 81 18.38 42.16 38.46
C SER A 81 17.97 43.10 39.63
N PRO A 82 17.95 42.68 40.92
CA PRO A 82 19.20 42.48 41.71
C PRO A 82 19.18 41.47 42.91
N SER A 83 20.39 41.11 43.37
CA SER A 83 20.93 40.81 44.75
C SER A 83 20.15 39.94 45.76
N SER A 84 20.70 39.16 46.71
CA SER A 84 22.03 38.67 47.17
C SER A 84 21.73 37.79 48.42
N SER A 85 22.37 36.63 48.72
CA SER A 85 23.49 36.44 49.69
C SER A 85 23.71 34.91 49.95
N HIS A 86 24.85 34.28 49.61
CA HIS A 86 26.02 33.87 50.45
C HIS A 86 25.89 32.54 51.28
N PRO A 87 26.97 31.85 51.74
CA PRO A 87 27.95 31.04 50.97
C PRO A 87 28.38 29.70 51.66
N TRP A 88 29.16 28.82 50.98
CA TRP A 88 30.17 27.94 51.61
C TRP A 88 31.15 27.35 50.55
N ALA A 89 32.45 27.46 50.82
CA ALA A 89 33.60 26.73 50.24
C ALA A 89 34.54 26.36 51.43
N PRO A 90 35.43 25.33 51.35
CA PRO A 90 36.79 25.46 50.77
C PRO A 90 37.30 24.15 50.08
N SER A 91 38.23 24.12 49.12
CA SER A 91 39.67 24.44 48.99
C SER A 91 40.68 23.36 49.46
N ILE A 92 41.66 23.14 48.58
CA ILE A 92 42.67 22.06 48.40
C ILE A 92 43.96 22.28 49.23
N ALA A 93 44.70 21.20 49.57
CA ALA A 93 46.17 20.94 49.41
C ALA A 93 46.71 19.85 50.41
N PRO A 94 48.03 19.47 50.47
CA PRO A 94 48.77 18.48 49.62
C PRO A 94 49.59 17.38 50.39
N PHE A 95 50.15 16.38 49.66
CA PHE A 95 51.36 15.48 49.81
C PHE A 95 51.90 15.00 51.20
N PRO A 96 52.53 13.78 51.37
CA PRO A 96 53.87 13.44 50.82
C PRO A 96 54.23 11.93 50.56
N ILE A 97 55.47 11.70 50.08
CA ILE A 97 56.20 10.44 49.79
C ILE A 97 56.85 9.88 51.10
N PRO A 98 57.20 8.57 51.22
CA PRO A 98 58.63 8.20 51.13
C PRO A 98 58.96 6.80 50.53
N CYS A 99 60.24 6.66 50.16
CA CYS A 99 60.97 5.50 49.63
C CYS A 99 61.26 4.37 50.65
N ALA A 100 61.48 3.13 50.19
CA ALA A 100 62.78 2.41 50.21
C ALA A 100 62.67 0.86 50.18
N LEU A 101 63.69 0.27 49.56
CA LEU A 101 63.98 -1.11 49.11
C LEU A 101 64.24 -2.17 50.23
N PRO A 102 64.33 -3.49 49.91
CA PRO A 102 65.59 -4.13 49.47
C PRO A 102 65.48 -5.25 48.40
N ALA A 103 66.58 -5.46 47.66
CA ALA A 103 66.90 -6.61 46.79
C ALA A 103 67.49 -7.80 47.65
N PRO A 104 67.94 -8.99 47.15
CA PRO A 104 68.38 -9.31 45.78
C PRO A 104 68.26 -10.79 45.27
N LEU A 105 68.81 -11.01 44.05
CA LEU A 105 69.46 -12.23 43.50
C LEU A 105 68.67 -13.27 42.64
N PRO A 106 69.39 -13.95 41.71
CA PRO A 106 68.92 -14.32 40.36
C PRO A 106 68.74 -15.83 40.18
N ILE A 107 67.95 -16.29 39.20
CA ILE A 107 68.08 -17.67 38.64
C ILE A 107 67.56 -17.75 37.20
N ALA A 108 68.46 -18.27 36.36
CA ALA A 108 68.35 -19.15 35.20
C ALA A 108 67.31 -18.93 34.08
N ILE A 109 67.90 -18.70 32.91
CA ILE A 109 67.39 -18.97 31.56
C ILE A 109 66.89 -20.42 31.44
N ARG A 110 65.68 -20.60 30.88
CA ARG A 110 65.25 -21.90 30.33
C ARG A 110 64.38 -21.66 29.10
N PHE A 111 64.93 -21.98 27.92
CA PHE A 111 64.20 -22.13 26.66
C PHE A 111 63.31 -23.38 26.72
N PRO A 112 62.02 -23.30 26.38
CA PRO A 112 61.28 -24.43 25.85
C PRO A 112 61.26 -24.42 24.30
N SER A 113 61.50 -25.61 23.77
CA SER A 113 61.60 -26.11 22.39
C SER A 113 60.50 -25.65 21.41
N PRO A 114 60.73 -25.78 20.08
CA PRO A 114 59.79 -25.27 19.06
C PRO A 114 58.47 -26.04 19.09
N ILE A 115 57.37 -25.31 19.25
CA ILE A 115 56.02 -25.86 19.10
C ILE A 115 55.71 -25.96 17.60
N ARG A 116 55.29 -27.17 17.24
CA ARG A 116 54.91 -27.68 15.93
C ARG A 116 54.11 -26.70 15.08
N HIS A 117 54.38 -26.72 13.77
CA HIS A 117 53.43 -26.34 12.74
C HIS A 117 52.10 -27.06 12.98
N SER A 118 51.08 -26.34 13.45
CA SER A 118 49.69 -26.79 13.36
C SER A 118 48.79 -25.58 13.13
N GLN A 119 48.26 -25.52 11.92
CA GLN A 119 47.00 -24.87 11.54
C GLN A 119 46.92 -23.36 11.77
N LEU A 120 47.38 -22.60 10.78
CA LEU A 120 46.85 -21.27 10.48
C LEU A 120 45.34 -21.41 10.28
N HIS A 121 44.56 -21.06 11.31
CA HIS A 121 43.16 -20.77 11.12
C HIS A 121 43.07 -19.45 10.35
N PRO A 122 42.27 -19.35 9.27
CA PRO A 122 42.07 -18.08 8.60
C PRO A 122 41.53 -17.09 9.62
N HIS A 123 42.15 -15.91 9.69
CA HIS A 123 41.66 -14.78 10.47
C HIS A 123 40.19 -14.59 10.14
N ARG A 124 39.32 -14.88 11.12
CA ARG A 124 37.88 -14.63 11.02
C ARG A 124 37.75 -13.12 10.87
N SER A 125 37.56 -12.65 9.64
CA SER A 125 37.31 -11.24 9.37
C SER A 125 36.05 -10.85 10.13
N LEU A 126 36.20 -10.04 11.18
CA LEU A 126 35.09 -9.36 11.80
C LEU A 126 34.53 -8.41 10.75
N THR A 127 33.55 -8.86 9.99
CA THR A 127 32.78 -7.98 9.11
C THR A 127 32.02 -7.03 10.01
N LEU A 128 32.53 -5.80 10.13
CA LEU A 128 31.84 -4.73 10.82
C LEU A 128 30.48 -4.56 10.15
N SER A 129 29.40 -4.91 10.85
CA SER A 129 28.04 -4.69 10.36
C SER A 129 27.89 -3.21 10.04
N PRO A 130 27.44 -2.83 8.84
CA PRO A 130 27.25 -1.43 8.50
C PRO A 130 26.27 -0.80 9.50
N LEU A 131 26.67 0.31 10.11
CA LEU A 131 25.80 1.08 11.01
C LEU A 131 24.51 1.45 10.26
N PRO A 132 23.34 1.40 10.92
CA PRO A 132 22.08 1.72 10.28
C PRO A 132 22.13 3.15 9.75
N ALA A 133 21.86 3.32 8.46
CA ALA A 133 21.82 4.63 7.82
C ALA A 133 20.76 5.50 8.53
N VAL A 134 21.22 6.52 9.26
CA VAL A 134 20.35 7.42 10.00
C VAL A 134 19.82 8.48 9.04
N SER A 135 18.52 8.46 8.74
CA SER A 135 17.91 9.52 7.93
C SER A 135 17.86 10.83 8.72
N LEU A 136 18.29 11.94 8.13
CA LEU A 136 18.27 13.26 8.75
C LEU A 136 16.86 13.88 8.85
N THR A 137 15.84 13.20 8.34
CA THR A 137 14.45 13.67 8.33
C THR A 137 13.88 13.65 9.75
N ARG A 138 13.58 14.82 10.32
CA ARG A 138 13.00 14.95 11.66
C ARG A 138 11.48 14.83 11.61
N THR A 139 10.97 13.61 11.48
CA THR A 139 9.54 13.33 11.69
C THR A 139 9.32 12.74 13.08
N PRO A 140 8.58 13.41 13.98
CA PRO A 140 8.31 12.86 15.31
C PRO A 140 7.48 11.57 15.16
N ARG A 141 7.87 10.53 15.90
CA ARG A 141 7.13 9.26 15.92
C ARG A 141 5.79 9.51 16.61
N LYS A 142 4.69 9.07 15.98
CA LYS A 142 3.37 9.07 16.62
C LYS A 142 3.36 8.05 17.75
N GLY A 143 3.35 8.54 18.98
CA GLY A 143 3.39 7.73 20.19
C GLY A 143 2.04 7.16 20.61
N LEU A 144 2.00 6.65 21.84
CA LEU A 144 0.79 6.11 22.48
C LEU A 144 -0.34 7.16 22.59
N GLU A 145 0.02 8.42 22.82
CA GLU A 145 -0.92 9.55 22.93
C GLU A 145 -1.80 9.70 21.68
N ALA A 146 -1.23 9.56 20.49
CA ALA A 146 -2.00 9.65 19.24
C ALA A 146 -3.02 8.51 19.10
N LYS A 147 -2.72 7.32 19.65
CA LYS A 147 -3.66 6.19 19.68
C LYS A 147 -4.78 6.44 20.69
N GLN A 148 -4.44 6.96 21.87
CA GLN A 148 -5.42 7.33 22.90
C GLN A 148 -6.36 8.44 22.41
N ALA A 149 -5.82 9.47 21.76
CA ALA A 149 -6.60 10.53 21.14
C ALA A 149 -7.57 9.98 20.06
N LEU A 150 -7.12 9.03 19.24
CA LEU A 150 -7.98 8.36 18.27
C LEU A 150 -9.11 7.57 18.95
N ILE A 151 -8.82 6.85 20.03
CA ILE A 151 -9.82 6.11 20.81
C ILE A 151 -10.87 7.06 21.40
N ALA A 152 -10.43 8.15 22.01
CA ALA A 152 -11.32 9.16 22.59
C ALA A 152 -12.22 9.79 21.52
N GLU A 153 -11.65 10.13 20.37
CA GLU A 153 -12.41 10.71 19.25
C GLU A 153 -13.43 9.71 18.67
N LEU A 154 -13.09 8.42 18.61
CA LEU A 154 -14.01 7.38 18.14
C LEU A 154 -15.20 7.22 19.09
N ARG A 155 -14.95 7.17 20.40
CA ARG A 155 -16.03 7.14 21.42
C ARG A 155 -16.92 8.39 21.35
N ARG A 156 -16.33 9.57 21.15
CA ARG A 156 -17.08 10.81 20.94
C ARG A 156 -17.99 10.72 19.70
N CYS A 157 -17.51 10.10 18.61
CA CYS A 157 -18.33 9.86 17.42
C CYS A 157 -19.46 8.87 17.67
N VAL A 158 -19.25 7.83 18.48
CA VAL A 158 -20.29 6.87 18.89
C VAL A 158 -21.44 7.57 19.63
N ASP A 159 -21.16 8.65 20.37
CA ASP A 159 -22.19 9.42 21.08
C ASP A 159 -22.86 10.48 20.23
N THR A 160 -22.17 11.00 19.22
CA THR A 160 -22.66 12.09 18.36
C THR A 160 -23.52 11.59 17.21
N TYR A 161 -23.22 10.41 16.66
CA TYR A 161 -23.83 9.90 15.44
C TYR A 161 -24.79 8.75 15.69
N LYS A 162 -25.89 8.72 14.92
CA LYS A 162 -26.92 7.68 15.00
C LYS A 162 -26.48 6.36 14.40
N TYR A 163 -25.78 6.39 13.26
CA TYR A 163 -25.42 5.19 12.51
C TYR A 163 -23.91 5.02 12.42
N ILE A 164 -23.48 3.76 12.53
CA ILE A 164 -22.11 3.31 12.29
C ILE A 164 -22.15 2.29 11.17
N PHE A 165 -21.47 2.59 10.06
CA PHE A 165 -21.29 1.67 8.95
C PHE A 165 -19.89 1.08 9.00
N VAL A 166 -19.80 -0.23 8.81
CA VAL A 166 -18.55 -0.93 8.52
C VAL A 166 -18.44 -1.03 7.01
N PHE A 167 -17.39 -0.45 6.44
CA PHE A 167 -17.17 -0.48 5.00
C PHE A 167 -15.84 -1.13 4.66
N SER A 168 -15.81 -1.87 3.56
CA SER A 168 -14.59 -2.39 2.95
C SER A 168 -14.23 -1.55 1.75
N VAL A 169 -12.93 -1.42 1.47
CA VAL A 169 -12.45 -0.65 0.32
C VAL A 169 -11.58 -1.53 -0.55
N ALA A 170 -11.86 -1.56 -1.85
CA ALA A 170 -11.00 -2.16 -2.85
C ALA A 170 -10.04 -1.12 -3.43
N ASN A 171 -8.79 -1.51 -3.65
CA ASN A 171 -7.75 -0.67 -4.27
C ASN A 171 -7.55 0.70 -3.59
N MET A 172 -7.40 0.69 -2.27
CA MET A 172 -7.32 1.92 -1.47
C MET A 172 -6.21 2.89 -1.92
N ARG A 173 -6.57 4.17 -2.06
CA ARG A 173 -5.65 5.30 -2.24
C ARG A 173 -5.97 6.43 -1.27
N ASN A 174 -4.91 6.99 -0.66
CA ASN A 174 -5.05 8.13 0.25
C ASN A 174 -5.63 9.38 -0.41
N SER A 175 -5.42 9.58 -1.72
CA SER A 175 -6.07 10.68 -2.47
C SER A 175 -7.57 10.47 -2.54
N LYS A 176 -8.01 9.33 -3.08
CA LYS A 176 -9.42 8.96 -3.25
C LYS A 176 -10.19 9.00 -1.92
N LEU A 177 -9.59 8.50 -0.84
CA LEU A 177 -10.22 8.58 0.49
C LEU A 177 -10.32 10.01 1.04
N LYS A 178 -9.41 10.93 0.66
CA LYS A 178 -9.56 12.35 1.00
C LYS A 178 -10.73 12.96 0.25
N ASP A 179 -10.95 12.57 -1.01
CA ASP A 179 -12.08 13.05 -1.82
C ASP A 179 -13.42 12.58 -1.21
N VAL A 180 -13.50 11.31 -0.80
CA VAL A 180 -14.66 10.79 -0.05
C VAL A 180 -14.87 11.56 1.25
N ARG A 181 -13.82 11.80 2.05
CA ARG A 181 -13.92 12.61 3.29
C ARG A 181 -14.35 14.06 3.02
N ASN A 182 -13.94 14.63 1.89
CA ASN A 182 -14.32 15.98 1.48
C ASN A 182 -15.77 16.06 1.02
N ALA A 183 -16.30 15.02 0.38
CA ALA A 183 -17.72 14.92 0.04
C ALA A 183 -18.58 14.69 1.30
N TRP A 184 -18.10 13.90 2.25
CA TRP A 184 -18.79 13.51 3.48
C TRP A 184 -18.32 14.27 4.73
N LYS A 185 -18.14 15.59 4.64
CA LYS A 185 -17.68 16.42 5.78
C LYS A 185 -18.62 16.41 6.99
N HIS A 186 -19.91 16.16 6.75
CA HIS A 186 -20.93 16.06 7.80
C HIS A 186 -20.83 14.75 8.60
N SER A 187 -20.10 13.77 8.06
CA SER A 187 -19.88 12.45 8.63
C SER A 187 -18.41 12.26 9.00
N ARG A 188 -18.10 11.25 9.82
CA ARG A 188 -16.72 10.97 10.25
C ARG A 188 -16.29 9.60 9.75
N ILE A 189 -15.20 9.59 8.97
CA ILE A 189 -14.65 8.36 8.37
C ILE A 189 -13.32 8.04 9.04
N PHE A 190 -13.28 6.89 9.70
CA PHE A 190 -12.07 6.30 10.27
C PHE A 190 -11.60 5.15 9.40
N PHE A 191 -10.34 5.20 9.01
CA PHE A 191 -9.65 4.13 8.30
C PHE A 191 -8.23 4.09 8.85
N GLY A 192 -7.95 3.09 9.68
CA GLY A 192 -6.74 3.02 10.49
C GLY A 192 -6.53 1.61 11.01
N LYS A 193 -5.71 1.45 12.06
CA LYS A 193 -5.40 0.12 12.59
C LYS A 193 -6.64 -0.51 13.24
N ASN A 194 -7.13 -1.61 12.65
CA ASN A 194 -8.36 -2.29 13.08
C ASN A 194 -8.35 -2.62 14.58
N LYS A 195 -7.24 -3.16 15.10
CA LYS A 195 -7.12 -3.50 16.54
C LYS A 195 -7.33 -2.28 17.46
N VAL A 196 -6.99 -1.06 17.04
CA VAL A 196 -7.22 0.16 17.83
C VAL A 196 -8.71 0.55 17.82
N MET A 197 -9.36 0.44 16.65
CA MET A 197 -10.80 0.69 16.52
C MET A 197 -11.61 -0.34 17.33
N MET A 198 -11.23 -1.61 17.30
CA MET A 198 -11.85 -2.67 18.12
C MET A 198 -11.75 -2.40 19.62
N VAL A 199 -10.62 -1.87 20.11
CA VAL A 199 -10.46 -1.49 21.53
C VAL A 199 -11.33 -0.29 21.89
N ALA A 200 -11.51 0.65 20.96
CA ALA A 200 -12.34 1.82 21.20
C ALA A 200 -13.83 1.46 21.35
N LEU A 201 -14.31 0.55 20.51
CA LEU A 201 -15.69 0.04 20.48
C LEU A 201 -15.97 -1.03 21.56
N GLY A 202 -14.97 -1.86 21.87
CA GLY A 202 -15.06 -3.03 22.75
C GLY A 202 -14.98 -4.33 21.97
N ARG A 203 -14.17 -5.29 22.45
CA ARG A 203 -13.97 -6.60 21.80
C ARG A 203 -15.00 -7.64 22.25
N GLU A 204 -15.41 -7.54 23.50
CA GLU A 204 -16.31 -8.46 24.17
C GLU A 204 -17.54 -7.71 24.68
N PRO A 205 -18.66 -8.41 24.94
CA PRO A 205 -19.85 -7.80 25.54
C PRO A 205 -19.58 -7.16 26.92
N SER A 206 -18.61 -7.67 27.67
CA SER A 206 -18.19 -7.13 28.99
C SER A 206 -17.47 -5.78 28.89
N SER A 207 -16.85 -5.49 27.75
CA SER A 207 -16.01 -4.31 27.51
C SER A 207 -16.60 -3.37 26.46
N GLU A 208 -17.85 -3.59 26.06
CA GLU A 208 -18.48 -2.77 25.03
C GLU A 208 -18.89 -1.40 25.56
N TYR A 209 -18.72 -0.37 24.72
CA TYR A 209 -19.07 0.99 25.10
C TYR A 209 -20.59 1.23 25.04
N LYS A 210 -21.27 0.58 24.09
CA LYS A 210 -22.73 0.57 23.92
C LYS A 210 -23.19 -0.83 23.55
N GLU A 211 -24.48 -1.09 23.75
CA GLU A 211 -25.07 -2.40 23.51
C GLU A 211 -24.84 -2.90 22.07
N ASN A 212 -24.44 -4.17 21.96
CA ASN A 212 -24.16 -4.86 20.69
C ASN A 212 -23.02 -4.29 19.85
N LEU A 213 -22.25 -3.33 20.36
CA LEU A 213 -21.17 -2.68 19.62
C LEU A 213 -19.98 -3.63 19.40
N HIS A 214 -19.83 -4.65 20.26
CA HIS A 214 -18.86 -5.73 20.07
C HIS A 214 -19.06 -6.50 18.75
N LYS A 215 -20.29 -6.53 18.20
CA LYS A 215 -20.59 -7.16 16.89
C LYS A 215 -19.91 -6.41 15.74
N VAL A 216 -19.88 -5.08 15.81
CA VAL A 216 -19.15 -4.22 14.86
C VAL A 216 -17.65 -4.54 14.90
N SER A 217 -17.08 -4.63 16.09
CA SER A 217 -15.65 -4.93 16.29
C SER A 217 -15.22 -6.26 15.69
N LYS A 218 -16.07 -7.30 15.78
CA LYS A 218 -15.78 -8.64 15.21
C LYS A 218 -15.58 -8.63 13.69
N HIS A 219 -16.12 -7.63 13.00
CA HIS A 219 -16.08 -7.54 11.54
C HIS A 219 -15.06 -6.50 11.02
N LEU A 220 -14.21 -5.97 11.91
CA LEU A 220 -13.07 -5.12 11.53
C LEU A 220 -11.85 -5.98 11.15
N ARG A 221 -11.94 -6.76 10.07
CA ARG A 221 -10.85 -7.59 9.51
C ARG A 221 -10.52 -7.15 8.08
N GLY A 222 -9.23 -7.15 7.71
CA GLY A 222 -8.76 -6.71 6.40
C GLY A 222 -8.82 -5.19 6.17
N GLU A 223 -8.96 -4.78 4.90
CA GLU A 223 -9.06 -3.36 4.47
C GLU A 223 -10.46 -2.79 4.74
N VAL A 224 -10.73 -2.52 6.02
CA VAL A 224 -12.04 -2.08 6.52
C VAL A 224 -11.93 -0.77 7.32
N GLY A 225 -12.98 0.06 7.24
CA GLY A 225 -13.12 1.29 8.01
C GLY A 225 -14.50 1.46 8.62
N LEU A 226 -14.64 2.54 9.38
CA LEU A 226 -15.87 2.95 10.05
C LEU A 226 -16.34 4.31 9.53
N LEU A 227 -17.61 4.38 9.15
CA LEU A 227 -18.29 5.62 8.78
C LEU A 227 -19.36 5.92 9.82
N PHE A 228 -19.21 7.05 10.51
CA PHE A 228 -20.18 7.58 11.46
C PHE A 228 -21.02 8.64 10.76
N THR A 229 -22.34 8.46 10.72
CA THR A 229 -23.24 9.33 9.97
C THR A 229 -24.63 9.42 10.60
N ASN A 230 -25.34 10.50 10.33
CA ASN A 230 -26.76 10.67 10.67
C ASN A 230 -27.67 10.49 9.45
N ARG A 231 -27.09 10.19 8.28
CA ARG A 231 -27.80 9.90 7.03
C ARG A 231 -28.41 8.51 7.06
N THR A 232 -29.48 8.32 6.30
CA THR A 232 -30.17 7.02 6.23
C THR A 232 -29.33 6.00 5.45
N ARG A 233 -29.65 4.72 5.64
CA ARG A 233 -29.02 3.61 4.90
C ARG A 233 -29.07 3.83 3.39
N ASP A 234 -30.23 4.22 2.86
CA ASP A 234 -30.45 4.31 1.42
C ASP A 234 -29.64 5.45 0.80
N GLU A 235 -29.55 6.61 1.47
CA GLU A 235 -28.71 7.74 1.03
C GLU A 235 -27.23 7.36 0.97
N VAL A 236 -26.75 6.61 1.97
CA VAL A 236 -25.37 6.12 2.03
C VAL A 236 -25.12 5.12 0.90
N ASP A 237 -25.97 4.12 0.76
CA ASP A 237 -25.81 3.05 -0.23
C ASP A 237 -25.86 3.59 -1.67
N GLU A 238 -26.80 4.50 -1.96
CA GLU A 238 -26.93 5.12 -3.29
C GLU A 238 -25.67 5.91 -3.67
N TRP A 239 -25.12 6.69 -2.74
CA TRP A 239 -23.95 7.51 -3.02
C TRP A 239 -22.69 6.65 -3.20
N PHE A 240 -22.45 5.69 -2.29
CA PHE A 240 -21.25 4.86 -2.34
C PHE A 240 -21.28 3.84 -3.49
N SER A 241 -22.45 3.39 -3.93
CA SER A 241 -22.59 2.55 -5.12
C SER A 241 -22.24 3.29 -6.42
N LYS A 242 -22.52 4.59 -6.47
CA LYS A 242 -22.21 5.48 -7.61
C LYS A 242 -20.75 5.95 -7.60
N PHE A 243 -20.14 6.07 -6.42
CA PHE A 243 -18.76 6.55 -6.30
C PHE A 243 -17.77 5.45 -6.69
N ARG A 244 -17.30 5.53 -7.94
CA ARG A 244 -16.27 4.65 -8.50
C ARG A 244 -15.23 5.50 -9.19
N GLU A 245 -13.97 5.26 -8.88
CA GLU A 245 -12.85 5.96 -9.52
C GLU A 245 -11.80 4.96 -10.00
N LEU A 246 -11.39 5.10 -11.25
CA LEU A 246 -10.31 4.31 -11.81
C LEU A 246 -8.95 4.87 -11.36
N ASP A 247 -7.99 3.96 -11.21
CA ASP A 247 -6.59 4.23 -10.90
C ASP A 247 -5.70 3.21 -11.63
N PHE A 248 -4.40 3.48 -11.66
CA PHE A 248 -3.43 2.55 -12.21
C PHE A 248 -3.26 1.33 -11.30
N ALA A 249 -3.30 0.15 -11.91
CA ALA A 249 -3.04 -1.10 -11.22
C ALA A 249 -1.60 -1.15 -10.66
N ARG A 250 -1.44 -1.92 -9.59
CA ARG A 250 -0.14 -2.17 -8.95
C ARG A 250 0.23 -3.64 -9.08
N ALA A 251 1.47 -3.97 -8.72
CA ALA A 251 1.87 -5.35 -8.56
C ALA A 251 0.94 -6.06 -7.56
N GLY A 252 0.52 -7.28 -7.88
CA GLY A 252 -0.42 -8.07 -7.07
C GLY A 252 -1.90 -7.84 -7.40
N ASN A 253 -2.25 -6.79 -8.13
CA ASN A 253 -3.63 -6.61 -8.61
C ASN A 253 -3.96 -7.64 -9.69
N ARG A 254 -5.20 -8.13 -9.71
CA ARG A 254 -5.71 -8.95 -10.82
C ARG A 254 -6.15 -8.06 -11.98
N ALA A 255 -5.78 -8.43 -13.20
CA ALA A 255 -6.15 -7.72 -14.41
C ALA A 255 -7.64 -7.99 -14.76
N PRO A 256 -8.50 -6.96 -14.85
CA PRO A 256 -9.91 -7.13 -15.20
C PRO A 256 -10.14 -7.47 -16.68
N TYR A 257 -9.15 -7.22 -17.55
CA TYR A 257 -9.19 -7.55 -18.98
C TYR A 257 -7.77 -7.66 -19.52
N GLY A 258 -7.59 -8.31 -20.67
CA GLY A 258 -6.27 -8.45 -21.31
C GLY A 258 -5.83 -7.18 -22.06
N VAL A 259 -4.52 -6.91 -22.05
CA VAL A 259 -3.91 -5.79 -22.78
C VAL A 259 -2.76 -6.29 -23.66
N SER A 260 -2.86 -6.04 -24.95
CA SER A 260 -1.81 -6.26 -25.94
C SER A 260 -1.41 -4.95 -26.61
N LEU A 261 -0.13 -4.81 -26.91
CA LEU A 261 0.45 -3.67 -27.61
C LEU A 261 0.86 -4.09 -29.02
N ASP A 262 0.39 -3.33 -30.01
CA ASP A 262 0.70 -3.59 -31.42
C ASP A 262 2.10 -3.09 -31.78
N THR A 263 2.75 -3.78 -32.71
CA THR A 263 4.04 -3.36 -33.28
C THR A 263 3.93 -1.99 -33.96
N GLY A 264 4.91 -1.11 -33.75
CA GLY A 264 4.87 0.24 -34.30
C GLY A 264 5.64 1.30 -33.53
N PRO A 265 5.71 2.53 -34.05
CA PRO A 265 6.35 3.67 -33.39
C PRO A 265 5.54 4.12 -32.16
N LEU A 266 6.22 4.28 -31.03
CA LEU A 266 5.69 4.77 -29.76
C LEU A 266 6.08 6.25 -29.56
N GLU A 267 5.44 7.13 -30.33
CA GLU A 267 5.74 8.58 -30.35
C GLU A 267 5.42 9.29 -29.03
N GLN A 268 4.59 8.68 -28.17
CA GLN A 268 4.25 9.20 -26.85
C GLN A 268 5.42 9.20 -25.86
N PHE A 269 6.49 8.44 -26.16
CA PHE A 269 7.66 8.34 -25.28
C PHE A 269 8.88 9.05 -25.86
N PRO A 270 9.61 9.82 -25.04
CA PRO A 270 10.88 10.40 -25.45
C PRO A 270 11.93 9.30 -25.64
N HIS A 271 12.90 9.53 -26.52
CA HIS A 271 14.00 8.60 -26.81
C HIS A 271 14.79 8.18 -25.56
N SER A 272 14.86 9.03 -24.54
CA SER A 272 15.54 8.74 -23.26
C SER A 272 14.86 7.66 -22.42
N MET A 273 13.57 7.39 -22.64
CA MET A 273 12.85 6.34 -21.92
C MET A 273 12.96 4.96 -22.57
N GLU A 274 13.56 4.85 -23.75
CA GLU A 274 13.71 3.58 -24.45
C GLU A 274 14.46 2.51 -23.62
N PRO A 275 15.58 2.81 -22.94
CA PRO A 275 16.26 1.83 -22.09
C PRO A 275 15.38 1.36 -20.93
N GLN A 276 14.53 2.23 -20.38
CA GLN A 276 13.60 1.88 -19.32
C GLN A 276 12.51 0.93 -19.83
N LEU A 277 11.95 1.17 -21.02
CA LEU A 277 10.96 0.28 -21.63
C LEU A 277 11.56 -1.10 -21.91
N ARG A 278 12.79 -1.16 -22.41
CA ARG A 278 13.52 -2.40 -22.61
C ARG A 278 13.77 -3.15 -21.29
N GLN A 279 14.10 -2.44 -20.21
CA GLN A 279 14.27 -3.03 -18.88
C GLN A 279 12.97 -3.63 -18.33
N LEU A 280 11.80 -3.09 -18.71
CA LEU A 280 10.49 -3.64 -18.36
C LEU A 280 10.09 -4.85 -19.21
N GLY A 281 10.94 -5.30 -20.14
CA GLY A 281 10.72 -6.48 -20.97
C GLY A 281 10.06 -6.21 -22.32
N LEU A 282 9.84 -4.94 -22.68
CA LEU A 282 9.28 -4.60 -24.00
C LEU A 282 10.35 -4.73 -25.09
N PRO A 283 10.03 -5.38 -26.24
CA PRO A 283 10.94 -5.48 -27.38
C PRO A 283 10.99 -4.15 -28.15
N THR A 284 11.69 -3.14 -27.62
CA THR A 284 11.82 -1.81 -28.24
C THR A 284 13.20 -1.57 -28.85
N ALA A 285 13.24 -0.73 -29.89
CA ALA A 285 14.46 -0.16 -30.45
C ALA A 285 14.24 1.28 -30.94
N LEU A 286 15.31 2.06 -31.00
CA LEU A 286 15.28 3.38 -31.62
C LEU A 286 15.40 3.27 -33.15
N LYS A 287 14.35 3.62 -33.89
CA LYS A 287 14.38 3.75 -35.35
C LYS A 287 14.26 5.23 -35.71
N LYS A 288 15.28 5.79 -36.34
CA LYS A 288 15.35 7.23 -36.71
C LYS A 288 15.06 8.18 -35.53
N GLY A 289 15.51 7.82 -34.33
CA GLY A 289 15.31 8.63 -33.11
C GLY A 289 13.95 8.47 -32.42
N VAL A 290 13.05 7.65 -32.96
CA VAL A 290 11.74 7.34 -32.35
C VAL A 290 11.76 5.93 -31.75
N VAL A 291 11.22 5.79 -30.53
CA VAL A 291 11.07 4.48 -29.88
C VAL A 291 10.07 3.66 -30.69
N THR A 292 10.44 2.46 -31.12
CA THR A 292 9.58 1.59 -31.93
C THR A 292 9.52 0.22 -31.29
N LEU A 293 8.30 -0.30 -31.07
CA LEU A 293 8.08 -1.68 -30.67
C LEU A 293 8.35 -2.59 -31.90
N LEU A 294 9.17 -3.63 -31.71
CA LEU A 294 9.62 -4.50 -32.80
C LEU A 294 8.63 -5.60 -33.16
N SER A 295 7.85 -6.06 -32.18
CA SER A 295 6.85 -7.12 -32.32
C SER A 295 5.69 -6.82 -31.38
N ASP A 296 4.53 -7.40 -31.68
CA ASP A 296 3.39 -7.35 -30.77
C ASP A 296 3.77 -7.92 -29.40
N TYR A 297 3.26 -7.31 -28.34
CA TYR A 297 3.60 -7.68 -26.97
C TYR A 297 2.34 -7.75 -26.12
N GLU A 298 2.06 -8.94 -25.57
CA GLU A 298 0.98 -9.14 -24.63
C GLU A 298 1.46 -8.76 -23.23
N VAL A 299 0.84 -7.74 -22.63
CA VAL A 299 1.23 -7.25 -21.30
C VAL A 299 0.63 -8.13 -20.22
N CYS A 300 -0.67 -8.44 -20.31
CA CYS A 300 -1.38 -9.29 -19.35
C CYS A 300 -2.66 -9.86 -19.96
N LYS A 301 -3.16 -10.98 -19.41
CA LYS A 301 -4.49 -11.53 -19.73
C LYS A 301 -5.48 -11.21 -18.61
N GLU A 302 -6.76 -11.37 -18.93
CA GLU A 302 -7.83 -11.27 -17.93
C GLU A 302 -7.64 -12.31 -16.82
N GLY A 303 -7.72 -11.87 -15.56
CA GLY A 303 -7.58 -12.70 -14.36
C GLY A 303 -6.15 -12.83 -13.83
N ASP A 304 -5.14 -12.45 -14.61
CA ASP A 304 -3.72 -12.58 -14.24
C ASP A 304 -3.35 -11.63 -13.09
N VAL A 305 -2.50 -12.11 -12.18
CA VAL A 305 -1.89 -11.28 -11.12
C VAL A 305 -0.72 -10.50 -11.71
N LEU A 306 -0.83 -9.18 -11.71
CA LEU A 306 0.14 -8.29 -12.36
C LEU A 306 1.49 -8.29 -11.65
N THR A 307 2.56 -8.43 -12.42
CA THR A 307 3.95 -8.23 -11.95
C THR A 307 4.26 -6.73 -11.83
N PRO A 308 5.30 -6.33 -11.06
CA PRO A 308 5.69 -4.92 -10.97
C PRO A 308 6.11 -4.31 -12.31
N GLU A 309 6.68 -5.10 -13.22
CA GLU A 309 7.02 -4.67 -14.58
C GLU A 309 5.76 -4.40 -15.39
N GLN A 310 4.81 -5.36 -15.41
CA GLN A 310 3.53 -5.22 -16.12
C GLN A 310 2.73 -4.00 -15.62
N ALA A 311 2.59 -3.84 -14.30
CA ALA A 311 1.91 -2.69 -13.71
C ALA A 311 2.56 -1.36 -14.10
N ARG A 312 3.89 -1.33 -14.22
CA ARG A 312 4.63 -0.13 -14.65
C ARG A 312 4.45 0.14 -16.14
N VAL A 313 4.40 -0.90 -16.99
CA VAL A 313 4.04 -0.76 -18.40
C VAL A 313 2.63 -0.21 -18.53
N LEU A 314 1.63 -0.81 -17.90
CA LEU A 314 0.24 -0.35 -17.93
C LEU A 314 0.12 1.12 -17.52
N LYS A 315 0.84 1.54 -16.47
CA LYS A 315 0.88 2.94 -16.04
C LYS A 315 1.50 3.87 -17.08
N LEU A 316 2.59 3.47 -17.73
CA LEU A 316 3.24 4.29 -18.77
C LEU A 316 2.35 4.48 -20.00
N PHE A 317 1.58 3.45 -20.35
CA PHE A 317 0.65 3.47 -21.48
C PHE A 317 -0.73 4.04 -21.12
N GLY A 318 -0.98 4.39 -19.86
CA GLY A 318 -2.22 5.05 -19.44
C GLY A 318 -3.40 4.12 -19.19
N TYR A 319 -3.17 2.81 -19.00
CA TYR A 319 -4.24 1.86 -18.69
C TYR A 319 -4.57 1.86 -17.19
N GLU A 320 -5.74 2.41 -16.85
CA GLU A 320 -6.28 2.41 -15.49
C GLU A 320 -7.11 1.15 -15.26
N MET A 321 -6.51 0.17 -14.58
CA MET A 321 -7.09 -1.17 -14.39
C MET A 321 -7.46 -1.49 -12.93
N ALA A 322 -7.29 -0.54 -12.01
CA ALA A 322 -7.70 -0.69 -10.63
C ALA A 322 -8.89 0.22 -10.33
N GLU A 323 -10.02 -0.38 -9.95
CA GLU A 323 -11.19 0.37 -9.52
C GLU A 323 -11.16 0.59 -8.01
N PHE A 324 -11.20 1.84 -7.58
CA PHE A 324 -11.49 2.22 -6.21
C PHE A 324 -13.01 2.11 -5.98
N LYS A 325 -13.40 1.18 -5.12
CA LYS A 325 -14.80 0.94 -4.72
C LYS A 325 -14.88 0.84 -3.21
N VAL A 326 -15.90 1.47 -2.63
CA VAL A 326 -16.23 1.35 -1.20
C VAL A 326 -17.54 0.59 -1.09
N THR A 327 -17.52 -0.53 -0.35
CA THR A 327 -18.70 -1.38 -0.14
C THR A 327 -19.12 -1.34 1.32
N MET A 328 -20.35 -0.95 1.61
CA MET A 328 -20.93 -1.00 2.95
C MET A 328 -21.29 -2.45 3.30
N LYS A 329 -20.68 -3.01 4.35
CA LYS A 329 -20.88 -4.42 4.75
C LYS A 329 -21.84 -4.57 5.93
N PHE A 330 -21.79 -3.67 6.90
CA PHE A 330 -22.62 -3.75 8.11
C PHE A 330 -23.08 -2.38 8.57
N LEU A 331 -24.21 -2.35 9.28
CA LEU A 331 -24.83 -1.19 9.88
C LEU A 331 -25.14 -1.47 11.34
N TRP A 332 -24.77 -0.53 12.22
CA TRP A 332 -25.20 -0.50 13.61
C TRP A 332 -25.93 0.80 13.92
N ASN A 333 -27.01 0.72 14.69
CA ASN A 333 -27.83 1.86 15.12
C ASN A 333 -27.63 2.13 16.61
N SER A 334 -27.27 3.37 16.96
CA SER A 334 -27.05 3.78 18.35
C SER A 334 -28.30 3.84 19.20
N GLU A 335 -29.48 4.04 18.62
CA GLU A 335 -30.72 4.19 19.41
C GLU A 335 -31.31 2.85 19.80
N THR A 336 -31.25 1.87 18.88
CA THR A 336 -31.85 0.55 19.08
C THR A 336 -30.84 -0.53 19.47
N GLY A 337 -29.54 -0.28 19.27
CA GLY A 337 -28.50 -1.31 19.42
C GLY A 337 -28.56 -2.38 18.33
N ASP A 338 -29.35 -2.17 17.27
CA ASP A 338 -29.51 -3.16 16.20
C ASP A 338 -28.26 -3.23 15.33
N PHE A 339 -27.85 -4.46 15.02
CA PHE A 339 -26.76 -4.75 14.10
C PHE A 339 -27.30 -5.51 12.89
N GLN A 340 -27.07 -4.98 11.69
CA GLN A 340 -27.57 -5.52 10.44
C GLN A 340 -26.43 -5.73 9.45
N LYS A 341 -26.40 -6.91 8.80
CA LYS A 341 -25.55 -7.15 7.64
C LYS A 341 -26.20 -6.51 6.41
N LEU A 342 -25.42 -5.69 5.72
CA LEU A 342 -25.80 -5.12 4.44
C LEU A 342 -25.34 -6.11 3.36
N MET A 343 -26.24 -6.54 2.48
CA MET A 343 -25.86 -7.38 1.37
C MET A 343 -25.01 -6.54 0.40
N GLY A 344 -23.70 -6.72 0.45
CA GLY A 344 -22.74 -6.16 -0.49
C GLY A 344 -21.80 -7.27 -0.90
N ASP A 345 -22.05 -7.81 -2.10
CA ASP A 345 -21.31 -8.82 -2.88
C ASP A 345 -20.70 -9.99 -2.08
N GLU A 346 -21.19 -11.19 -2.34
CA GLU A 346 -20.63 -12.47 -1.88
C GLU A 346 -19.17 -12.60 -2.33
N ALA A 347 -18.24 -12.08 -1.53
CA ALA A 347 -16.81 -12.30 -1.70
C ALA A 347 -16.30 -13.04 -0.46
N GLU A 348 -16.08 -14.32 -0.69
CA GLU A 348 -15.31 -15.33 0.03
C GLU A 348 -14.72 -14.89 1.37
N GLU A 349 -15.19 -15.53 2.44
CA GLU A 349 -14.52 -15.56 3.73
C GLU A 349 -13.20 -16.33 3.56
N GLU A 350 -12.12 -15.64 3.16
CA GLU A 350 -10.77 -16.18 3.36
C GLU A 350 -10.51 -16.16 4.88
N GLU A 351 -10.53 -17.34 5.48
CA GLU A 351 -10.03 -17.58 6.84
C GLU A 351 -8.52 -17.35 6.84
N GLU A 352 -8.07 -16.10 7.06
CA GLU A 352 -6.69 -15.86 7.48
C GLU A 352 -6.55 -16.35 8.93
N GLU A 353 -5.82 -17.46 9.11
CA GLU A 353 -5.36 -17.94 10.40
C GLU A 353 -4.54 -16.83 11.09
N ASP A 354 -4.96 -16.44 12.29
CA ASP A 354 -4.29 -15.44 13.12
C ASP A 354 -2.91 -15.99 13.56
N ASP A 355 -1.84 -15.58 12.87
CA ASP A 355 -0.45 -15.79 13.31
C ASP A 355 -0.13 -14.80 14.47
N ASP A 356 -0.58 -15.14 15.67
CA ASP A 356 -0.23 -14.45 16.92
C ASP A 356 1.20 -14.81 17.32
N ASN A 357 2.20 -14.17 16.71
CA ASN A 357 3.54 -14.10 17.28
C ASN A 357 3.85 -12.65 17.72
N GLY A 358 3.33 -12.32 18.90
CA GLY A 358 3.69 -11.13 19.65
C GLY A 358 4.32 -11.50 20.99
N SER A 359 5.43 -12.23 20.99
CA SER A 359 6.33 -12.27 22.14
C SER A 359 6.90 -10.87 22.36
N ASN A 360 6.30 -10.13 23.30
CA ASN A 360 7.00 -9.10 24.03
C ASN A 360 8.06 -9.81 24.88
N GLU A 361 9.34 -9.64 24.52
CA GLU A 361 10.44 -9.85 25.46
C GLU A 361 10.73 -8.52 26.14
N ASP A 362 10.62 -8.53 27.47
CA ASP A 362 11.07 -7.48 28.40
C ASP A 362 12.61 -7.36 28.43
#